data_AF-A0A2A5HMW7-F1
#
_entry.id   AF-A0A2A5HMW7-F1
#
_cell.length_a   1.000
_cell.length_b   1.000
_cell.length_c   1.000
_cell.angle_alpha   90.00
_cell.angle_beta   90.00
_cell.angle_gamma   90.00
#
_symmetry.space_group_name_H-M   'P 1'
#
loop_
_entity.id
_entity.type
_entity.pdbx_description
1 polymer ?
#
loop_
_entity_poly.entity_id
_entity_poly.type
_entity_poly.pdbx_seq_one_letter_code
_entity_poly.pdbx_strand_id
1 'polypeptide(L)' 'MNTEEKEWNDKIAQKTTEIQQKHPELIKFLEEMPMTIPNKNNPEVTIRNLKKYYQSLCDLIDNK' A
#
# COMPACT_ATOMS: atom_id res chain seq x y z
N MET A 1 0.29 7.40 -19.73
CA MET A 1 0.72 6.53 -18.62
C MET A 1 0.87 7.41 -17.40
N ASN A 2 0.13 7.16 -16.32
CA ASN A 2 0.25 7.95 -15.11
C ASN A 2 1.48 7.46 -14.32
N THR A 3 2.59 8.19 -14.45
CA THR A 3 3.89 7.83 -13.86
C THR A 3 3.81 7.73 -12.33
N GLU A 4 3.02 8.60 -11.70
CA GLU A 4 2.85 8.65 -10.25
C GLU A 4 2.15 7.41 -9.67
N GLU A 5 1.11 6.87 -10.32
CA GLU A 5 0.47 5.63 -9.84
C GLU A 5 1.48 4.49 -9.78
N LYS A 6 2.32 4.39 -10.82
CA LYS A 6 3.35 3.36 -10.90
C LYS A 6 4.38 3.52 -9.79
N GLU A 7 4.85 4.75 -9.52
CA GLU A 7 5.79 5.03 -8.43
C GLU A 7 5.22 4.67 -7.05
N TRP A 8 3.96 5.03 -6.78
CA TRP A 8 3.32 4.66 -5.51
C TRP A 8 3.12 3.16 -5.37
N ASN A 9 2.75 2.47 -6.45
CA ASN A 9 2.60 1.03 -6.44
C ASN A 9 3.94 0.33 -6.16
N ASP A 10 5.03 0.82 -6.75
CA ASP A 10 6.38 0.30 -6.53
C ASP A 10 6.80 0.49 -5.06
N LYS A 11 6.58 1.68 -4.50
CA LYS A 11 6.86 1.98 -3.09
C LYS A 11 6.05 1.11 -2.13
N ILE A 12 4.78 0.86 -2.45
CA ILE A 12 3.91 -0.03 -1.66
C ILE A 12 4.40 -1.46 -1.75
N ALA A 13 4.74 -1.96 -2.94
CA ALA A 13 5.26 -3.31 -3.13
C ALA A 13 6.57 -3.51 -2.36
N GLN A 14 7.50 -2.54 -2.42
CA GLN A 14 8.71 -2.55 -1.63
C GLN A 14 8.41 -2.59 -0.13
N LYS A 15 7.55 -1.70 0.37
CA LYS A 15 7.19 -1.70 1.79
C LYS A 15 6.51 -2.97 2.24
N THR A 16 5.59 -3.50 1.44
CA THR A 16 4.88 -4.75 1.75
C THR A 16 5.88 -5.90 1.82
N THR A 17 6.86 -5.93 0.92
CA THR A 17 7.96 -6.91 0.95
C THR A 17 8.82 -6.75 2.20
N GLU A 18 9.17 -5.51 2.55
CA GLU A 18 9.95 -5.21 3.76
C GLU A 18 9.19 -5.60 5.03
N ILE A 19 7.88 -5.35 5.08
CA ILE A 19 6.98 -5.81 6.14
C ILE A 19 6.94 -7.33 6.17
N GLN A 20 6.84 -8.01 5.04
CA GLN A 20 6.83 -9.47 5.01
C GLN A 20 8.11 -10.07 5.58
N GLN A 21 9.25 -9.42 5.36
CA GLN A 21 10.56 -9.89 5.85
C GLN A 21 10.87 -9.46 7.28
N LYS A 22 10.54 -8.22 7.67
CA LYS A 22 10.89 -7.64 8.98
C LYS A 22 9.76 -7.71 10.00
N HIS A 23 8.51 -7.69 9.54
CA HIS A 23 7.28 -7.60 10.34
C HIS A 23 6.17 -8.54 9.84
N PRO A 24 6.41 -9.86 9.80
CA PRO A 24 5.40 -10.83 9.34
C PRO A 24 4.10 -10.78 10.16
N GLU A 25 4.14 -10.23 11.37
CA GLU A 25 2.99 -9.92 12.21
C GLU A 25 1.99 -8.93 11.57
N LEU A 26 2.49 -7.97 10.80
CA LEU A 26 1.68 -6.95 10.12
C LEU A 26 1.12 -7.48 8.78
N ILE A 27 1.69 -8.56 8.22
CA ILE A 27 1.15 -9.22 7.01
C ILE A 27 -0.26 -9.75 7.26
N LYS A 28 -0.54 -10.28 8.44
CA LYS A 28 -1.89 -10.73 8.80
C LYS A 28 -2.93 -9.60 8.74
N PHE A 29 -2.55 -8.38 9.13
CA PHE A 29 -3.42 -7.21 9.02
C PHE A 29 -3.66 -6.80 7.54
N LEU A 30 -2.71 -7.10 6.65
CA LEU A 30 -2.84 -6.84 5.22
C LEU A 30 -3.68 -7.89 4.50
N GLU A 31 -3.58 -9.16 4.89
CA GLU A 31 -4.45 -10.22 4.37
C GLU A 31 -5.91 -10.02 4.79
N GLU A 32 -6.15 -9.48 5.98
CA GLU A 32 -7.50 -9.16 6.49
C GLU A 32 -8.12 -7.94 5.81
N MET A 33 -7.31 -7.07 5.20
CA MET A 33 -7.79 -5.93 4.40
C MET A 33 -7.41 -6.11 2.93
N PRO A 34 -8.22 -6.87 2.15
CA PRO A 34 -8.02 -6.94 0.71
C PRO A 34 -8.14 -5.52 0.15
N MET A 35 -7.00 -4.98 -0.26
CA MET A 35 -6.85 -3.65 -0.82
C MET A 35 -7.94 -3.47 -1.88
N THR A 36 -8.92 -2.61 -1.59
CA THR A 36 -10.07 -2.38 -2.45
C THR A 36 -9.56 -1.94 -3.81
N ILE A 37 -9.58 -2.88 -4.76
CA ILE A 37 -8.97 -2.74 -6.08
C ILE A 37 -9.48 -1.44 -6.71
N PRO A 38 -8.60 -0.56 -7.20
CA PRO A 38 -9.00 0.73 -7.71
C PRO A 38 -9.96 0.56 -8.88
N ASN A 39 -11.09 1.26 -8.81
CA ASN A 39 -12.02 1.38 -9.92
C ASN A 39 -11.27 2.04 -11.08
N LYS A 40 -11.01 1.28 -12.16
CA LYS A 40 -10.28 1.70 -13.37
C LYS A 40 -10.79 3.01 -14.00
N ASN A 41 -11.98 3.45 -13.60
CA ASN A 41 -12.63 4.65 -14.10
C ASN A 41 -12.06 5.97 -13.52
N ASN A 42 -11.40 5.97 -12.35
CA ASN A 42 -10.95 7.20 -11.70
C ASN A 42 -9.47 7.15 -11.25
N PRO A 43 -8.51 7.50 -12.13
CA PRO A 43 -7.07 7.50 -11.80
C PRO A 43 -6.69 8.43 -10.64
N GLU A 44 -7.40 9.55 -10.43
CA GLU A 44 -7.17 10.44 -9.27
C GLU A 44 -7.49 9.77 -7.93
N VAL A 45 -8.52 8.92 -7.90
CA VAL A 45 -8.87 8.14 -6.71
C VAL A 45 -7.82 7.05 -6.48
N THR A 46 -7.23 6.49 -7.54
CA THR A 46 -6.18 5.50 -7.43
C THR A 46 -4.94 6.03 -6.71
N ILE A 47 -4.42 7.21 -7.10
CA ILE A 47 -3.22 7.79 -6.45
C ILE A 47 -3.48 8.08 -4.97
N ARG A 48 -4.64 8.67 -4.64
CA ARG A 48 -5.02 8.93 -3.24
C ARG A 48 -5.13 7.65 -2.42
N ASN A 49 -5.71 6.59 -2.99
CA ASN A 49 -5.85 5.30 -2.33
C ASN A 49 -4.48 4.62 -2.12
N LEU A 50 -3.60 4.67 -3.12
CA LEU A 50 -2.23 4.17 -3.02
C LEU A 50 -1.46 4.92 -1.92
N LYS A 51 -1.50 6.26 -1.91
CA LYS A 51 -0.89 7.07 -0.84
C LYS A 51 -1.44 6.69 0.54
N LYS A 52 -2.77 6.62 0.69
CA LYS A 52 -3.40 6.25 1.96
C LYS A 52 -2.94 4.87 2.43
N TYR A 53 -2.89 3.90 1.54
CA TYR A 53 -2.44 2.55 1.87
C TYR A 53 -0.95 2.52 2.27
N TYR A 54 -0.08 3.19 1.51
CA TYR A 54 1.33 3.34 1.88
C TYR A 54 1.51 4.00 3.25
N GLN A 55 0.66 4.98 3.56
CA GLN A 55 0.68 5.67 4.83
C GLN A 55 0.23 4.74 5.96
N SER A 56 -0.89 4.02 5.81
CA SER A 56 -1.31 2.98 6.77
C SER A 56 -0.25 1.91 6.99
N LEU A 57 0.44 1.47 5.93
CA LEU A 57 1.59 0.57 6.04
C LEU A 57 2.73 1.17 6.86
N CYS A 58 3.00 2.47 6.68
CA CYS A 58 4.01 3.19 7.44
C CYS A 58 3.61 3.31 8.91
N ASP A 59 2.38 3.73 9.18
CA ASP A 59 1.83 3.87 10.53
C ASP A 59 1.84 2.54 11.28
N LEU A 60 1.58 1.42 10.60
CA LEU A 60 1.67 0.06 11.16
C LEU A 60 3.11 -0.31 11.58
N ILE A 61 4.12 0.17 10.85
CA ILE A 61 5.53 -0.06 11.21
C ILE A 61 5.99 0.93 12.30
N ASP A 62 5.54 2.18 12.24
CA ASP A 62 5.98 3.29 13.09
C ASP A 62 5.35 3.25 14.50
N ASN A 63 4.14 2.72 14.65
CA ASN A 63 3.49 2.50 15.96
C ASN A 63 4.13 1.36 16.80
N LYS A 64 5.40 1.02 16.57
CA LYS A 64 6.11 -0.07 17.26
C LYS A 64 6.91 0.42 18.47
#